data_AF-A0A7Z0LGH4-F1
#
_entry.id   AF-A0A7Z0LGH4-F1
#
_cell.length_a   1.000
_cell.length_b   1.000
_cell.length_c   1.000
_cell.angle_alpha   90.00
_cell.angle_beta   90.00
_cell.angle_gamma   90.00
#
_symmetry.space_group_name_H-M   'P 1'
#
loop_
_entity.id
_entity.type
_entity.pdbx_description
1 polymer ?
#
loop_
_entity_poly.entity_id
_entity_poly.type
_entity_poly.pdbx_seq_one_letter_code
_entity_poly.pdbx_strand_id
1 'polypeptide(L)'
;MKFLLTILCTAVGFSGGEVTNLFAIGLLAGYCYATIFNLPLIIFVSIGYVLMFSISARLMIVPIILAYEVFGWQLAMLIIIPSVLIKILNRKYSIY
;
A
#
# COMPACT_ATOMS: atom_id res chain seq x y z
N MET A 1 -3.14 23.63 -2.07
CA MET A 1 -3.58 23.84 -0.67
C MET A 1 -4.91 23.11 -0.42
N LYS A 2 -4.89 21.78 -0.39
CA LYS A 2 -6.09 20.92 -0.17
C LYS A 2 -5.75 19.47 0.23
N PHE A 3 -4.54 18.97 -0.03
CA PHE A 3 -4.11 17.62 0.33
C PHE A 3 -3.66 17.46 1.79
N LEU A 4 -2.97 18.46 2.35
CA LEU A 4 -2.41 18.40 3.71
C LEU A 4 -3.50 18.30 4.79
N LEU A 5 -4.64 18.97 4.59
CA LEU A 5 -5.77 18.93 5.53
C LEU A 5 -6.50 17.59 5.52
N THR A 6 -6.59 16.92 4.36
CA THR A 6 -7.20 15.59 4.26
C THR A 6 -6.33 14.55 4.94
N ILE A 7 -5.01 14.60 4.76
CA ILE A 7 -4.05 13.68 5.38
C ILE A 7 -4.04 13.84 6.90
N LEU A 8 -4.10 15.08 7.40
CA LEU A 8 -4.20 15.37 8.84
C LEU A 8 -5.52 14.91 9.45
N CYS A 9 -6.64 15.03 8.73
CA CYS A 9 -7.94 14.60 9.25
C CYS A 9 -8.05 13.06 9.34
N THR A 10 -7.42 12.32 8.42
CA THR A 10 -7.43 10.85 8.45
C THR A 10 -6.40 10.26 9.43
N ALA A 11 -5.35 11.00 9.80
CA ALA A 11 -4.31 10.55 10.74
C ALA A 11 -4.76 10.48 12.22
N VAL A 12 -5.90 11.08 12.59
CA VAL A 12 -6.33 11.25 14.00
C VAL A 12 -7.09 10.04 14.58
N GLY A 13 -7.07 8.87 13.93
CA GLY A 13 -7.29 7.60 14.63
C GLY A 13 -8.69 7.39 15.23
N PHE A 14 -9.66 7.04 14.39
CA PHE A 14 -10.84 6.28 14.83
C PHE A 14 -10.63 4.81 14.44
N SER A 15 -10.62 3.90 15.43
CA SER A 15 -10.31 2.46 15.27
C SER A 15 -11.23 1.67 14.30
N GLY A 16 -12.28 2.29 13.76
CA GLY A 16 -13.14 1.68 12.73
C GLY A 16 -12.69 1.93 11.28
N GLY A 17 -11.73 2.82 11.04
CA GLY A 17 -11.32 3.28 9.70
C GLY A 17 -9.83 3.07 9.35
N GLU A 18 -9.10 2.30 10.15
CA GLU A 18 -7.64 2.14 10.03
C GLU A 18 -7.22 1.54 8.68
N VAL A 19 -7.99 0.60 8.17
CA VAL A 19 -7.69 -0.11 6.91
C VAL A 19 -7.81 0.82 5.69
N THR A 20 -8.86 1.62 5.62
CA THR A 20 -9.12 2.54 4.50
C THR A 20 -8.12 3.70 4.47
N ASN A 21 -7.69 4.18 5.63
CA ASN A 21 -6.64 5.19 5.71
C ASN A 21 -5.28 4.65 5.24
N LEU A 22 -4.95 3.42 5.63
CA LEU A 22 -3.72 2.75 5.18
C LEU A 22 -3.66 2.59 3.67
N PHE A 23 -4.79 2.26 3.05
CA PHE A 23 -4.94 2.21 1.61
C PHE A 23 -4.76 3.58 0.94
N ALA A 24 -5.32 4.65 1.51
CA ALA A 24 -5.15 6.00 1.00
C ALA A 24 -3.68 6.47 1.08
N ILE A 25 -2.99 6.15 2.17
CA ILE A 25 -1.55 6.46 2.34
C ILE A 25 -0.71 5.72 1.30
N GLY A 26 -0.97 4.42 1.08
CA GLY A 26 -0.27 3.62 0.07
C GLY A 26 -0.48 4.15 -1.36
N LEU A 27 -1.70 4.57 -1.68
CA LEU A 27 -2.05 5.13 -2.98
C LEU A 27 -1.36 6.47 -3.23
N LEU A 28 -1.34 7.36 -2.24
CA LEU A 28 -0.65 8.65 -2.32
C LEU A 28 0.87 8.49 -2.44
N ALA A 29 1.46 7.55 -1.69
CA ALA A 29 2.89 7.26 -1.79
C ALA A 29 3.27 6.75 -3.18
N GLY A 30 2.49 5.80 -3.73
CA GLY A 30 2.68 5.29 -5.10
C GLY A 30 2.47 6.37 -6.17
N TYR A 31 1.47 7.24 -5.98
CA TYR A 31 1.20 8.37 -6.88
C TYR A 31 2.35 9.38 -6.89
N CYS A 32 2.82 9.84 -5.73
CA CYS A 32 3.95 10.75 -5.63
C CYS A 32 5.19 10.16 -6.33
N TYR A 33 5.50 8.89 -6.07
CA TYR A 33 6.64 8.23 -6.70
C TYR A 33 6.50 8.14 -8.23
N ALA A 34 5.32 7.75 -8.74
CA ALA A 34 5.06 7.69 -10.18
C ALA A 34 5.19 9.07 -10.85
N THR A 35 4.67 10.13 -10.22
CA THR A 35 4.71 11.50 -10.76
C THR A 35 6.13 12.07 -10.80
N ILE A 36 6.96 11.79 -9.80
CA ILE A 36 8.34 12.31 -9.74
C ILE A 36 9.20 11.67 -10.84
N PHE A 37 9.03 10.37 -11.09
CA PHE A 37 9.84 9.64 -12.06
C PHE A 37 9.17 9.47 -13.44
N ASN A 38 7.96 10.02 -13.65
CA ASN A 38 7.16 9.88 -14.88
C ASN A 38 6.94 8.41 -15.33
N LEU A 39 6.69 7.50 -14.38
CA LEU A 39 6.42 6.08 -14.66
C LEU A 39 4.91 5.79 -14.81
N PRO A 40 4.54 4.63 -15.39
CA PRO A 40 3.15 4.20 -15.47
C PRO A 40 2.46 4.21 -14.10
N LEU A 41 1.55 5.17 -13.94
CA LEU A 41 0.91 5.50 -12.67
C LEU A 41 0.14 4.32 -12.08
N ILE A 42 -0.54 3.55 -12.94
CA ILE A 42 -1.37 2.42 -12.52
C ILE A 42 -0.54 1.34 -11.79
N ILE A 43 0.70 1.09 -12.23
CA ILE A 43 1.53 0.03 -11.68
C ILE A 43 2.04 0.44 -10.28
N PHE A 44 2.59 1.64 -10.18
CA PHE A 44 3.18 2.14 -8.93
C PHE A 44 2.13 2.44 -7.85
N VAL A 45 0.96 2.94 -8.26
CA VAL A 45 -0.18 3.14 -7.34
C VAL A 45 -0.67 1.79 -6.79
N SER A 46 -0.83 0.79 -7.65
CA SER A 46 -1.27 -0.55 -7.23
C SER A 46 -0.28 -1.19 -6.25
N ILE A 47 1.02 -1.07 -6.54
CA ILE A 47 2.08 -1.55 -5.66
C ILE A 47 2.02 -0.82 -4.31
N GLY A 48 1.98 0.52 -4.29
CA GLY A 48 1.93 1.29 -3.05
C GLY A 48 0.71 0.96 -2.17
N TYR A 49 -0.46 0.82 -2.79
CA TYR A 49 -1.71 0.44 -2.13
C TYR A 49 -1.60 -0.92 -1.43
N VAL A 50 -1.13 -1.94 -2.15
CA VAL A 50 -1.04 -3.31 -1.62
C VAL A 50 0.10 -3.47 -0.61
N LEU A 51 1.22 -2.76 -0.81
CA LEU A 51 2.37 -2.83 0.07
C LEU A 51 2.10 -2.26 1.46
N MET A 52 1.45 -1.10 1.55
CA MET A 52 1.11 -0.51 2.85
C MET A 52 0.17 -1.41 3.65
N PHE A 53 -0.80 -2.02 2.97
CA PHE A 53 -1.67 -3.02 3.59
C PHE A 53 -0.89 -4.25 4.07
N SER A 54 0.04 -4.77 3.27
CA SER A 54 0.91 -5.90 3.65
C SER A 54 1.77 -5.60 4.89
N ILE A 55 2.30 -4.37 4.99
CA ILE A 55 3.11 -3.91 6.12
C ILE A 55 2.29 -3.91 7.42
N SER A 56 1.06 -3.39 7.38
CA SER A 56 0.20 -3.27 8.56
C SER A 56 -0.43 -4.61 8.96
N ALA A 57 -0.96 -5.37 7.99
CA ALA A 57 -1.65 -6.62 8.27
C ALA A 57 -0.70 -7.77 8.65
N ARG A 58 0.61 -7.67 8.37
CA ARG A 58 1.62 -8.74 8.56
C ARG A 58 1.25 -10.10 7.92
N LEU A 59 0.27 -10.11 7.01
CA LEU A 59 -0.24 -11.29 6.31
C LEU A 59 0.28 -11.28 4.87
N MET A 60 0.92 -12.37 4.43
CA MET A 60 1.48 -12.46 3.07
C MET A 60 0.44 -12.66 1.98
N ILE A 61 -0.63 -13.39 2.29
CA ILE A 61 -1.53 -13.92 1.28
C ILE A 61 -2.62 -12.91 0.91
N VAL A 62 -3.11 -12.16 1.90
CA VAL A 62 -4.16 -11.15 1.72
C VAL A 62 -3.81 -10.08 0.68
N PRO A 63 -2.61 -9.47 0.66
CA PRO A 63 -2.24 -8.49 -0.37
C PRO A 63 -2.26 -9.08 -1.79
N ILE A 64 -1.92 -10.35 -1.98
CA ILE A 64 -1.90 -11.00 -3.30
C ILE A 64 -3.33 -11.23 -3.81
N ILE A 65 -4.24 -11.68 -2.94
CA ILE A 65 -5.66 -11.86 -3.27
C ILE A 65 -6.30 -10.51 -3.56
N LEU A 66 -6.01 -9.50 -2.74
CA LEU A 66 -6.54 -8.15 -2.90
C LEU A 66 -6.04 -7.48 -4.18
N ALA A 67 -4.77 -7.69 -4.55
CA ALA A 67 -4.22 -7.27 -5.83
C ALA A 67 -4.93 -7.94 -7.02
N TYR A 68 -5.23 -9.23 -6.89
CA TYR A 68 -5.94 -10.00 -7.90
C TYR A 68 -7.38 -9.51 -8.13
N GLU A 69 -8.14 -9.29 -7.06
CA GLU A 69 -9.52 -8.82 -7.18
C GLU A 69 -9.64 -7.38 -7.69
N VAL A 70 -8.77 -6.47 -7.23
CA VAL A 70 -8.90 -5.04 -7.53
C VAL A 70 -8.26 -4.67 -8.87
N PHE A 71 -7.11 -5.26 -9.20
CA PHE A 71 -6.29 -4.84 -10.34
C PHE A 71 -6.14 -5.92 -11.43
N GLY A 72 -6.65 -7.13 -11.18
CA GLY A 72 -6.60 -8.25 -12.11
C GLY A 72 -5.31 -9.06 -12.09
N TRP A 73 -5.31 -10.17 -12.82
CA TRP A 73 -4.25 -11.20 -12.79
C TRP A 73 -2.85 -10.68 -13.18
N GLN A 74 -2.77 -9.78 -14.16
CA GLN A 74 -1.51 -9.28 -14.69
C GLN A 74 -0.72 -8.49 -13.62
N LEU A 75 -1.42 -7.68 -12.81
CA LEU A 75 -0.81 -6.89 -11.76
C LEU A 75 -0.59 -7.71 -10.48
N ALA A 76 -1.44 -8.69 -10.21
CA ALA A 76 -1.29 -9.60 -9.07
C ALA A 76 0.07 -10.32 -9.06
N MET A 77 0.50 -10.86 -10.21
CA MET A 77 1.81 -11.51 -10.34
C MET A 77 2.96 -10.57 -10.04
N LEU A 78 2.85 -9.31 -10.49
CA LEU A 78 3.87 -8.29 -10.31
C LEU A 78 4.01 -7.84 -8.85
N ILE A 79 2.94 -7.99 -8.07
CA ILE A 79 2.86 -7.59 -6.65
C ILE A 79 3.41 -8.67 -5.70
N ILE A 80 3.60 -9.92 -6.17
CA ILE A 80 4.20 -11.01 -5.38
C ILE A 80 5.63 -10.66 -4.95
N ILE A 81 6.44 -10.14 -5.87
CA ILE A 81 7.85 -9.80 -5.60
C ILE A 81 7.97 -8.72 -4.51
N PRO A 82 7.31 -7.55 -4.62
CA PRO A 82 7.43 -6.51 -3.63
C PRO A 82 6.79 -6.89 -2.28
N SER A 83 5.74 -7.71 -2.25
CA SER A 83 5.15 -8.19 -1.00
C SER A 83 6.06 -9.16 -0.24
N VAL A 84 6.82 -10.02 -0.94
CA VAL A 84 7.87 -10.86 -0.34
C VAL A 84 9.03 -9.99 0.18
N LEU A 85 9.48 -9.01 -0.60
CA LEU A 85 10.56 -8.09 -0.21
C LEU A 85 10.22 -7.35 1.09
N ILE A 86 9.01 -6.82 1.18
CA ILE A 86 8.55 -6.12 2.39
C ILE A 86 8.49 -7.05 3.58
N LYS A 87 8.06 -8.31 3.43
CA LYS A 87 8.11 -9.23 4.57
C LYS A 87 9.53 -9.45 5.05
N ILE A 88 10.49 -9.64 4.13
CA ILE A 88 11.90 -9.85 4.49
C ILE A 88 12.44 -8.63 5.24
N LEU A 89 12.14 -7.41 4.77
CA LEU A 89 12.51 -6.17 5.48
C LEU A 89 11.80 -6.04 6.84
N ASN A 90 10.53 -6.39 6.91
CA ASN A 90 9.70 -6.25 8.12
C ASN A 90 9.98 -7.35 9.17
N ARG A 91 10.83 -8.36 8.88
CA ARG A 91 11.25 -9.37 9.86
C ARG A 91 12.07 -8.81 11.03
N LYS A 92 12.66 -7.61 10.91
CA LYS A 92 13.56 -7.05 11.95
C LYS A 92 12.88 -6.15 12.99
N TYR A 93 11.62 -5.77 12.81
CA TYR A 93 10.84 -5.04 13.82
C TYR A 93 9.76 -5.95 14.41
N SER A 94 10.22 -7.07 14.99
CA SER A 94 9.42 -7.84 15.94
C SER A 94 9.36 -7.02 17.23
N ILE A 95 8.17 -6.52 17.56
CA ILE A 95 7.84 -5.93 18.87
C ILE A 95 7.57 -7.06 19.88
N TYR A 96 8.38 -8.11 19.83
CA TYR A 96 8.50 -9.21 20.79
C TYR A 96 9.93 -9.69 20.72
#